data_AF-A0A938RMY2-F1
#
_entry.id   AF-A0A938RMY2-F1
#
_cell.length_a   1.000
_cell.length_b   1.000
_cell.length_c   1.000
_cell.angle_alpha   90.00
_cell.angle_beta   90.00
_cell.angle_gamma   90.00
#
_symmetry.space_group_name_H-M   'P 1'
#
loop_
_entity.id
_entity.type
_entity.pdbx_description
1 polymer ?
#
loop_
_entity_poly.entity_id
_entity_poly.type
_entity_poly.pdbx_seq_one_letter_code
_entity_poly.pdbx_strand_id
1 'polypeptide(L)'
;MAAILSPGRRRILVLLALWLGAGTAHGGPCDLLGGDGDGDGICDDGSASGTVGDLPCSCPAGAPPECIAGCDDNCPWLANPTQLDVGRVGDPDLPDGIGDACQCHDASDDGRGNVLDSVLYARAAASLLPDLAAPGKCRGPGPAACDAGDVASLRAALATPAAPPVATCLASGACTASADCPAGIACDLAEELCAKNAGQACVQNDQCLSNGCCADVCADLETDVANCGACGFGCTNAHGTTSCLASECAPVCTGLWGDCDGHPEDGCDTSLETPSHCGACGVHCGPIPHAAETCAGGTCGISYCHGGWANCNAELGDGCEISLNSCGSAACCTSSALGSVAGDGPGCSAFASQSDRGETCFTAAFREDDSGCAPVAGLIELVAPADVNYNLYLTVPAGVTCQRWTGSFWTASASCASTNGMGIADKVRFVNAESCTPPGPGDLVDQTVSVSVEIRFNNGYGCGNWTLTASGGSGCY
;
A
#
# COMPACT_ATOMS: atom_id res chain seq x y z
N MET A 1 85.07 -29.18 42.46
CA MET A 1 86.18 -28.25 42.20
C MET A 1 85.87 -26.93 42.89
N ALA A 2 86.82 -26.42 43.67
CA ALA A 2 86.68 -25.26 44.54
C ALA A 2 86.83 -23.93 43.79
N ALA A 3 86.21 -22.86 44.33
CA ALA A 3 86.66 -21.44 44.40
C ALA A 3 85.40 -20.53 44.54
N ILE A 4 85.08 -19.88 45.68
CA ILE A 4 85.72 -18.73 46.39
C ILE A 4 85.07 -17.37 45.98
N LEU A 5 84.40 -16.74 46.97
CA LEU A 5 84.15 -15.28 47.24
C LEU A 5 83.33 -14.49 46.19
N SER A 6 82.36 -13.59 46.47
CA SER A 6 82.07 -12.65 47.57
C SER A 6 80.69 -11.97 47.32
N PRO A 7 80.15 -11.13 48.23
CA PRO A 7 78.71 -11.02 48.49
C PRO A 7 78.02 -9.78 47.89
N GLY A 8 76.73 -9.90 47.56
CA GLY A 8 75.88 -8.74 47.30
C GLY A 8 74.49 -9.08 46.78
N ARG A 9 73.46 -8.57 47.46
CA ARG A 9 72.02 -8.50 47.09
C ARG A 9 71.19 -9.75 47.40
N ARG A 10 70.57 -9.74 48.60
CA ARG A 10 69.37 -10.55 48.86
C ARG A 10 68.17 -9.85 48.22
N ARG A 11 67.63 -10.45 47.16
CA ARG A 11 66.21 -10.35 46.80
C ARG A 11 65.61 -11.75 46.90
N ILE A 12 64.52 -11.82 47.67
CA ILE A 12 63.35 -12.68 47.45
C ILE A 12 63.55 -14.19 47.74
N LEU A 13 62.87 -14.67 48.78
CA LEU A 13 62.35 -16.03 48.81
C LEU A 13 60.83 -15.93 48.73
N VAL A 14 60.31 -16.24 47.54
CA VAL A 14 58.90 -16.54 47.28
C VAL A 14 58.60 -17.88 47.96
N LEU A 15 57.59 -17.91 48.82
CA LEU A 15 56.89 -19.15 49.14
C LEU A 15 55.63 -19.20 48.27
N LEU A 16 55.73 -20.00 47.21
CA LEU A 16 54.59 -20.45 46.42
C LEU A 16 53.67 -21.28 47.33
N ALA A 17 52.42 -20.85 47.45
CA ALA A 17 51.32 -21.77 47.65
C ALA A 17 50.49 -21.76 46.35
N LEU A 18 50.58 -22.85 45.60
CA LEU A 18 49.63 -23.17 44.54
C LEU A 18 48.25 -23.37 45.17
N TRP A 19 47.23 -22.70 44.63
CA TRP A 19 45.91 -23.29 44.55
C TRP A 19 45.29 -23.00 43.18
N LEU A 20 44.75 -24.08 42.61
CA LEU A 20 44.17 -24.18 41.28
C LEU A 20 42.91 -23.33 41.15
N GLY A 21 42.70 -22.82 39.93
CA GLY A 21 41.42 -22.30 39.51
C GLY A 21 40.32 -23.36 39.63
N ALA A 22 39.31 -23.02 40.40
CA ALA A 22 37.94 -23.40 40.19
C ALA A 22 37.14 -22.10 40.41
N GLY A 23 36.29 -21.74 39.45
CA GLY A 23 35.44 -20.57 39.56
C GLY A 23 34.58 -20.69 40.82
N THR A 24 34.85 -19.83 41.80
CA THR A 24 33.89 -19.50 42.82
C THR A 24 33.11 -18.31 42.29
N ALA A 25 31.83 -18.56 42.01
CA ALA A 25 30.81 -17.55 42.15
C ALA A 25 31.01 -16.91 43.53
N HIS A 26 31.61 -15.72 43.56
CA HIS A 26 31.65 -14.91 44.76
C HIS A 26 30.32 -14.18 44.79
N GLY A 27 29.35 -14.78 45.47
CA GLY A 27 28.35 -13.98 46.16
C GLY A 27 29.08 -12.97 47.03
N GLY A 28 29.05 -11.70 46.60
CA GLY A 28 29.47 -10.57 47.41
C GLY A 28 28.48 -10.34 48.56
N PRO A 29 28.71 -9.34 49.43
CA PRO A 29 27.91 -9.08 50.62
C PRO A 29 26.41 -8.83 50.35
N CYS A 30 26.03 -8.54 49.11
CA CYS A 30 24.69 -8.11 48.72
C CYS A 30 23.70 -9.25 48.37
N ASP A 31 24.12 -10.52 48.42
CA ASP A 31 23.29 -11.69 48.07
C ASP A 31 22.04 -11.91 48.96
N LEU A 32 21.87 -11.11 50.03
CA LEU A 32 20.75 -11.22 50.97
C LEU A 32 19.86 -9.96 51.06
N LEU A 33 20.15 -8.89 50.29
CA LEU A 33 19.52 -7.57 50.47
C LEU A 33 18.77 -7.02 49.24
N GLY A 34 19.11 -7.41 48.02
CA GLY A 34 18.40 -6.92 46.83
C GLY A 34 19.20 -6.99 45.54
N GLY A 35 20.53 -6.98 45.66
CA GLY A 35 21.46 -6.88 44.53
C GLY A 35 22.29 -5.61 44.65
N ASP A 36 23.09 -5.35 43.62
CA ASP A 36 23.74 -4.07 43.31
C ASP A 36 23.31 -3.82 41.84
N GLY A 37 22.16 -3.17 41.68
CA GLY A 37 21.43 -3.13 40.42
C GLY A 37 22.12 -2.37 39.29
N ASP A 38 22.94 -1.38 39.63
CA ASP A 38 23.69 -0.53 38.69
C ASP A 38 25.21 -0.79 38.71
N GLY A 39 25.70 -1.62 39.63
CA GLY A 39 27.07 -2.14 39.67
C GLY A 39 28.07 -1.16 40.26
N ASP A 40 27.60 -0.25 41.12
CA ASP A 40 28.37 0.86 41.66
C ASP A 40 29.14 0.49 42.95
N GLY A 41 28.83 -0.69 43.53
CA GLY A 41 29.45 -1.25 44.71
C GLY A 41 28.69 -1.04 46.02
N ILE A 42 27.47 -0.48 45.98
CA ILE A 42 26.55 -0.33 47.11
C ILE A 42 25.40 -1.35 46.97
N CYS A 43 24.95 -1.94 48.08
CA CYS A 43 23.88 -2.94 48.05
C CYS A 43 22.50 -2.27 48.12
N ASP A 44 21.56 -2.67 47.26
CA ASP A 44 20.15 -2.30 47.35
C ASP A 44 19.56 -2.88 48.65
N ASP A 45 19.08 -2.07 49.62
CA ASP A 45 18.60 -2.58 50.93
C ASP A 45 17.13 -3.07 50.95
N GLY A 46 16.43 -3.00 49.81
CA GLY A 46 15.06 -3.49 49.67
C GLY A 46 14.00 -2.64 50.38
N SER A 47 14.32 -1.42 50.83
CA SER A 47 13.31 -0.39 51.03
C SER A 47 12.66 -0.03 49.67
N ALA A 48 11.42 0.45 49.65
CA ALA A 48 10.67 0.66 48.41
C ALA A 48 11.17 1.87 47.57
N SER A 49 12.49 2.04 47.42
CA SER A 49 13.12 2.95 46.46
C SER A 49 12.91 2.49 45.00
N GLY A 50 12.60 1.20 44.78
CA GLY A 50 12.18 0.67 43.47
C GLY A 50 13.34 0.52 42.49
N THR A 51 13.11 -0.16 41.37
CA THR A 51 14.08 -0.29 40.27
C THR A 51 14.41 1.03 39.55
N VAL A 52 13.95 2.16 40.11
CA VAL A 52 14.34 3.55 39.88
C VAL A 52 14.13 4.28 41.23
N GLY A 53 14.97 3.96 42.22
CA GLY A 53 15.38 4.87 43.29
C GLY A 53 16.67 5.55 42.81
N ASP A 54 16.98 6.80 43.11
CA ASP A 54 16.95 7.38 44.44
C ASP A 54 16.67 8.88 44.36
N LEU A 55 15.78 9.35 45.23
CA LEU A 55 15.77 10.77 45.55
C LEU A 55 17.12 11.13 46.21
N PRO A 56 17.68 12.33 45.95
CA PRO A 56 18.86 12.80 46.66
C PRO A 56 18.68 12.60 48.15
N CYS A 57 19.70 12.07 48.82
CA CYS A 57 19.64 11.88 50.25
C CYS A 57 19.32 13.22 50.92
N SER A 58 18.35 13.20 51.84
CA SER A 58 17.88 14.44 52.48
C SER A 58 18.28 14.48 53.95
N CYS A 59 18.93 15.56 54.37
CA CYS A 59 19.32 15.74 55.77
C CYS A 59 18.26 16.54 56.54
N PRO A 60 17.86 16.10 57.75
CA PRO A 60 17.11 16.94 58.69
C PRO A 60 17.91 18.17 59.11
N ALA A 61 17.23 19.28 59.38
CA ALA A 61 17.88 20.51 59.84
C ALA A 61 18.65 20.30 61.16
N GLY A 62 19.98 20.45 61.13
CA GLY A 62 20.87 20.38 62.31
C GLY A 62 21.65 19.06 62.50
N ALA A 63 21.81 18.24 61.45
CA ALA A 63 22.50 16.94 61.54
C ALA A 63 24.06 17.03 61.55
N PRO A 64 24.77 16.28 62.43
CA PRO A 64 26.24 16.03 62.42
C PRO A 64 26.71 14.88 61.48
N PRO A 65 28.02 14.52 61.44
CA PRO A 65 28.83 14.33 60.21
C PRO A 65 28.71 12.97 59.47
N GLU A 66 27.59 12.27 59.60
CA GLU A 66 27.35 11.01 58.86
C GLU A 66 25.91 10.90 58.32
N CYS A 67 25.26 12.03 58.04
CA CYS A 67 23.83 12.03 57.78
C CYS A 67 23.45 11.52 56.38
N ILE A 68 22.79 10.36 56.33
CA ILE A 68 21.91 9.88 55.26
C ILE A 68 20.54 9.57 55.90
N ALA A 69 19.41 9.98 55.31
CA ALA A 69 18.09 9.55 55.78
C ALA A 69 17.18 9.08 54.63
N GLY A 70 17.01 7.76 54.54
CA GLY A 70 16.02 7.06 53.70
C GLY A 70 16.47 6.56 52.33
N CYS A 71 17.78 6.54 52.04
CA CYS A 71 18.45 6.08 50.80
C CYS A 71 19.76 5.39 51.20
N ASP A 72 20.30 4.50 50.36
CA ASP A 72 21.58 3.83 50.59
C ASP A 72 22.75 4.45 49.80
N ASP A 73 22.44 5.21 48.74
CA ASP A 73 23.41 5.83 47.85
C ASP A 73 23.25 7.37 47.72
N ASN A 74 24.29 8.12 48.12
CA ASN A 74 24.39 9.57 47.99
C ASN A 74 25.01 10.04 46.66
N CYS A 75 25.42 9.13 45.77
CA CYS A 75 25.74 9.38 44.37
C CYS A 75 25.13 8.32 43.44
N PRO A 76 23.80 8.38 43.19
CA PRO A 76 22.96 7.30 42.60
C PRO A 76 23.34 6.76 41.21
N TRP A 77 24.42 7.29 40.63
CA TRP A 77 24.81 7.04 39.26
C TRP A 77 26.34 7.03 39.11
N LEU A 78 27.09 7.09 40.21
CA LEU A 78 28.55 7.13 40.22
C LEU A 78 29.11 6.36 41.41
N ALA A 79 29.76 5.23 41.11
CA ALA A 79 30.42 4.37 42.08
C ALA A 79 31.23 5.13 43.14
N ASN A 80 30.74 5.09 44.37
CA ASN A 80 31.33 5.73 45.53
C ASN A 80 31.21 4.83 46.78
N PRO A 81 31.94 3.69 46.83
CA PRO A 81 31.79 2.67 47.87
C PRO A 81 31.93 3.15 49.33
N THR A 82 32.50 4.34 49.53
CA THR A 82 32.70 4.95 50.84
C THR A 82 31.54 5.85 51.28
N GLN A 83 30.62 6.22 50.39
CA GLN A 83 29.48 7.10 50.65
C GLN A 83 29.89 8.40 51.37
N LEU A 84 31.09 8.93 51.04
CA LEU A 84 31.62 10.12 51.69
C LEU A 84 30.81 11.34 51.22
N ASP A 85 30.39 12.14 52.19
CA ASP A 85 29.75 13.45 52.01
C ASP A 85 30.32 14.34 53.11
N VAL A 86 31.43 15.01 52.80
CA VAL A 86 32.18 15.82 53.76
C VAL A 86 31.61 17.23 53.87
N GLY A 87 31.00 17.73 52.80
CA GLY A 87 30.56 19.12 52.74
C GLY A 87 29.68 19.45 51.55
N ARG A 88 28.99 20.58 51.68
CA ARG A 88 28.11 21.12 50.65
C ARG A 88 28.64 22.40 50.03
N VAL A 89 28.05 22.74 48.90
CA VAL A 89 28.20 24.08 48.33
C VAL A 89 27.63 25.12 49.30
N GLY A 90 28.48 26.07 49.71
CA GLY A 90 28.09 27.17 50.60
C GLY A 90 28.32 26.92 52.08
N ASP A 91 28.51 25.66 52.50
CA ASP A 91 28.86 25.29 53.87
C ASP A 91 29.78 24.04 53.85
N PRO A 92 31.09 24.25 53.62
CA PRO A 92 32.03 23.17 53.26
C PRO A 92 32.35 22.19 54.40
N ASP A 93 31.75 22.38 55.56
CA ASP A 93 31.86 21.48 56.71
C ASP A 93 30.53 20.82 57.06
N LEU A 94 29.47 21.07 56.27
CA LEU A 94 28.15 20.48 56.46
C LEU A 94 27.79 19.57 55.28
N PRO A 95 27.56 18.28 55.51
CA PRO A 95 26.99 17.36 54.52
C PRO A 95 25.58 17.80 54.07
N ASP A 96 25.20 17.51 52.82
CA ASP A 96 23.86 17.81 52.28
C ASP A 96 23.11 16.63 51.65
N GLY A 97 23.68 15.43 51.74
CA GLY A 97 23.16 14.22 51.14
C GLY A 97 23.53 14.03 49.67
N ILE A 98 24.43 14.87 49.13
CA ILE A 98 25.08 14.65 47.85
C ILE A 98 26.53 14.22 48.13
N GLY A 99 26.90 13.02 47.71
CA GLY A 99 28.23 12.49 47.97
C GLY A 99 29.34 13.27 47.25
N ASP A 100 30.53 13.28 47.85
CA ASP A 100 31.73 13.97 47.35
C ASP A 100 32.02 13.59 45.89
N ALA A 101 31.74 12.34 45.51
CA ALA A 101 31.99 11.82 44.17
C ALA A 101 31.18 12.53 43.08
N CYS A 102 29.96 12.98 43.39
CA CYS A 102 29.02 13.58 42.45
C CYS A 102 28.67 15.05 42.79
N GLN A 103 29.25 15.60 43.86
CA GLN A 103 29.03 16.96 44.30
C GLN A 103 29.52 17.96 43.25
N CYS A 104 28.64 18.87 42.81
CA CYS A 104 29.06 20.00 42.00
C CYS A 104 29.79 21.05 42.83
N HIS A 105 30.51 21.89 42.11
CA HIS A 105 31.30 22.98 42.61
C HIS A 105 32.53 22.60 43.45
N ASP A 106 33.05 21.38 43.29
CA ASP A 106 34.28 20.87 43.93
C ASP A 106 35.28 20.38 42.87
N ALA A 107 36.07 21.29 42.28
CA ALA A 107 37.11 20.87 41.34
C ALA A 107 38.45 20.58 42.01
N SER A 108 38.55 20.86 43.30
CA SER A 108 39.67 20.44 44.12
C SER A 108 39.60 18.95 44.49
N ASP A 109 38.41 18.34 44.34
CA ASP A 109 38.11 16.95 44.68
C ASP A 109 38.34 16.68 46.18
N ASP A 110 38.04 17.69 47.01
CA ASP A 110 38.19 17.62 48.46
C ASP A 110 36.86 17.41 49.21
N GLY A 111 35.77 17.25 48.46
CA GLY A 111 34.40 17.07 48.95
C GLY A 111 33.73 18.38 49.36
N ARG A 112 34.31 19.54 49.02
CA ARG A 112 33.88 20.82 49.61
C ARG A 112 33.79 21.95 48.60
N GLY A 113 32.59 22.27 48.13
CA GLY A 113 32.38 23.44 47.26
C GLY A 113 32.57 24.78 47.98
N ASN A 114 33.78 25.33 47.94
CA ASN A 114 34.15 26.49 48.77
C ASN A 114 34.88 27.62 48.01
N VAL A 115 35.31 28.65 48.72
CA VAL A 115 35.96 29.82 48.09
C VAL A 115 37.23 29.42 47.32
N LEU A 116 37.95 28.40 47.79
CA LEU A 116 39.14 27.86 47.12
C LEU A 116 38.81 27.34 45.72
N ASP A 117 37.71 26.60 45.54
CA ASP A 117 37.25 26.13 44.24
C ASP A 117 36.94 27.29 43.30
N SER A 118 36.34 28.38 43.81
CA SER A 118 36.10 29.58 43.00
C SER A 118 37.40 30.25 42.51
N VAL A 119 38.49 30.11 43.28
CA VAL A 119 39.82 30.59 42.90
C VAL A 119 40.44 29.63 41.89
N LEU A 120 40.27 28.32 42.06
CA LEU A 120 40.70 27.32 41.10
C LEU A 120 40.02 27.52 39.75
N TYR A 121 38.71 27.78 39.71
CA TYR A 121 37.96 28.16 38.51
C TYR A 121 38.51 29.42 37.87
N ALA A 122 38.69 30.49 38.64
CA ALA A 122 39.17 31.76 38.12
C ALA A 122 40.58 31.64 37.52
N ARG A 123 41.42 30.76 38.07
CA ARG A 123 42.76 30.49 37.56
C ARG A 123 42.76 29.54 36.37
N ALA A 124 41.91 28.52 36.36
CA ALA A 124 41.73 27.62 35.21
C ALA A 124 41.17 28.38 34.00
N ALA A 125 40.13 29.20 34.19
CA ALA A 125 39.55 30.06 33.17
C ALA A 125 40.56 31.08 32.60
N ALA A 126 41.56 31.48 33.39
CA ALA A 126 42.64 32.36 32.96
C ALA A 126 43.86 31.61 32.40
N SER A 127 43.80 30.28 32.28
CA SER A 127 44.93 29.41 31.89
C SER A 127 46.18 29.58 32.78
N LEU A 128 45.97 29.98 34.04
CA LEU A 128 47.01 30.21 35.05
C LEU A 128 47.25 29.01 35.96
N LEU A 129 46.54 27.91 35.73
CA LEU A 129 46.71 26.59 36.32
C LEU A 129 46.56 25.53 35.22
N PRO A 130 47.51 24.60 35.09
CA PRO A 130 47.46 23.62 34.01
C PRO A 130 46.43 22.52 34.23
N ASP A 131 46.17 22.07 35.47
CA ASP A 131 45.27 20.93 35.72
C ASP A 131 44.47 21.12 37.01
N LEU A 132 43.14 21.01 36.91
CA LEU A 132 42.24 20.83 38.06
C LEU A 132 42.18 19.34 38.43
N ALA A 133 41.91 19.02 39.70
CA ALA A 133 41.80 17.64 40.14
C ALA A 133 40.55 16.96 39.56
N ALA A 134 39.41 17.67 39.55
CA ALA A 134 38.14 17.19 39.00
C ALA A 134 37.46 18.25 38.11
N PRO A 135 37.93 18.47 36.86
CA PRO A 135 37.36 19.50 35.98
C PRO A 135 35.87 19.27 35.64
N GLY A 136 35.37 18.03 35.72
CA GLY A 136 33.97 17.69 35.48
C GLY A 136 33.00 18.06 36.61
N LYS A 137 33.49 18.63 37.73
CA LYS A 137 32.68 19.00 38.90
C LYS A 137 32.39 20.52 38.99
N CYS A 138 32.67 21.32 37.96
CA CYS A 138 32.59 22.79 38.04
C CYS A 138 31.17 23.36 37.98
N ARG A 139 30.28 22.73 37.19
CA ARG A 139 28.84 22.98 37.11
C ARG A 139 28.18 21.74 36.52
N GLY A 140 26.89 21.54 36.75
CA GLY A 140 26.09 20.40 36.27
C GLY A 140 26.33 20.00 34.79
N PRO A 141 25.79 18.84 34.36
CA PRO A 141 26.37 17.92 33.37
C PRO A 141 27.19 18.53 32.22
N GLY A 142 28.44 18.07 32.04
CA GLY A 142 29.21 18.21 30.80
C GLY A 142 30.74 18.29 30.98
N PRO A 143 31.56 18.02 29.93
CA PRO A 143 33.02 18.11 29.97
C PRO A 143 33.54 19.54 29.70
N ALA A 144 32.78 20.57 30.08
CA ALA A 144 33.23 21.95 29.88
C ALA A 144 34.34 22.27 30.89
N ALA A 145 35.53 22.62 30.38
CA ALA A 145 36.59 23.17 31.21
C ALA A 145 36.06 24.38 31.99
N CYS A 146 36.40 24.46 33.28
CA CYS A 146 35.81 25.41 34.20
C CYS A 146 36.05 26.86 33.77
N ASP A 147 34.98 27.65 33.71
CA ASP A 147 34.97 28.98 33.10
C ASP A 147 34.60 30.11 34.09
N ALA A 148 34.49 31.33 33.58
CA ALA A 148 34.13 32.50 34.39
C ALA A 148 32.67 32.44 34.91
N GLY A 149 31.79 31.68 34.25
CA GLY A 149 30.43 31.40 34.69
C GLY A 149 30.41 30.50 35.93
N ASP A 150 31.32 29.54 36.04
CA ASP A 150 31.48 28.68 37.22
C ASP A 150 31.95 29.46 38.44
N VAL A 151 32.82 30.45 38.23
CA VAL A 151 33.23 31.39 39.28
C VAL A 151 32.03 32.19 39.80
N ALA A 152 31.16 32.64 38.90
CA ALA A 152 29.99 33.43 39.25
C ALA A 152 28.93 32.60 39.98
N SER A 153 28.70 31.37 39.53
CA SER A 153 27.72 30.44 40.11
C SER A 153 28.12 30.03 41.53
N LEU A 154 29.37 29.63 41.74
CA LEU A 154 29.85 29.26 43.08
C LEU A 154 29.88 30.45 44.03
N ARG A 155 30.29 31.63 43.58
CA ARG A 155 30.23 32.85 44.42
C ARG A 155 28.81 33.23 44.80
N ALA A 156 27.84 33.03 43.89
CA ALA A 156 26.44 33.25 44.19
C ALA A 156 25.92 32.24 45.24
N ALA A 157 26.27 30.96 45.09
CA ALA A 157 25.90 29.91 46.03
C ALA A 157 26.49 30.15 47.43
N LEU A 158 27.77 30.54 47.51
CA LEU A 158 28.45 30.92 48.76
C LEU A 158 27.85 32.17 49.43
N ALA A 159 27.17 33.04 48.67
CA ALA A 159 26.55 34.25 49.20
C ALA A 159 25.14 34.02 49.76
N THR A 160 24.55 32.84 49.57
CA THR A 160 23.19 32.52 50.00
C THR A 160 23.16 31.34 50.97
N PRO A 161 23.09 31.56 52.30
CA PRO A 161 23.14 30.50 53.32
C PRO A 161 21.95 29.52 53.34
N ALA A 162 21.01 29.63 52.39
CA ALA A 162 19.80 28.82 52.31
C ALA A 162 19.51 28.34 50.86
N ALA A 163 20.53 28.17 50.02
CA ALA A 163 20.34 27.54 48.72
C ALA A 163 19.86 26.08 48.90
N PRO A 164 18.89 25.61 48.08
CA PRO A 164 18.46 24.21 48.11
C PRO A 164 19.61 23.28 47.69
N PRO A 165 19.71 22.08 48.29
CA PRO A 165 20.78 21.13 48.04
C PRO A 165 20.49 20.36 46.75
N VAL A 166 20.72 20.96 45.58
CA VAL A 166 20.55 20.20 44.32
C VAL A 166 21.47 20.75 43.24
N ALA A 167 22.71 20.27 43.23
CA ALA A 167 23.50 20.24 42.01
C ALA A 167 24.38 19.00 42.04
N THR A 168 23.84 17.86 41.60
CA THR A 168 24.64 16.68 41.27
C THR A 168 25.28 16.90 39.90
N CYS A 169 26.60 16.72 39.81
CA CYS A 169 27.37 16.83 38.59
C CYS A 169 27.38 15.49 37.87
N LEU A 170 26.19 15.00 37.55
CA LEU A 170 26.07 13.74 36.83
C LEU A 170 25.83 13.97 35.35
N ALA A 171 26.84 13.55 34.60
CA ALA A 171 26.86 13.41 33.15
C ALA A 171 25.60 12.70 32.67
N SER A 172 24.73 13.44 31.99
CA SER A 172 23.67 12.87 31.17
C SER A 172 23.64 13.61 29.84
N GLY A 173 24.43 13.11 28.90
CA GLY A 173 24.04 13.10 27.50
C GLY A 173 24.56 14.20 26.58
N ALA A 174 24.96 15.39 27.01
CA ALA A 174 25.24 16.46 26.02
C ALA A 174 26.37 16.10 25.02
N CYS A 175 26.11 16.25 23.72
CA CYS A 175 27.04 15.92 22.64
C CYS A 175 26.90 16.88 21.44
N THR A 176 27.98 17.05 20.68
CA THR A 176 27.97 17.80 19.40
C THR A 176 28.36 16.93 18.21
N ALA A 177 28.88 15.74 18.49
CA ALA A 177 29.13 14.67 17.54
C ALA A 177 29.05 13.31 18.26
N SER A 178 28.77 12.24 17.52
CA SER A 178 28.70 10.88 18.09
C SER A 178 30.01 10.38 18.71
N ALA A 179 31.14 11.05 18.47
CA ALA A 179 32.41 10.75 19.13
C ALA A 179 32.43 11.19 20.61
N ASP A 180 31.51 12.06 21.02
CA ASP A 180 31.36 12.54 22.40
C ASP A 180 30.61 11.52 23.28
N CYS A 181 30.00 10.49 22.67
CA CYS A 181 29.15 9.51 23.33
C CYS A 181 29.89 8.19 23.62
N PRO A 182 29.44 7.41 24.64
CA PRO A 182 29.96 6.08 24.91
C PRO A 182 29.86 5.14 23.70
N ALA A 183 30.72 4.13 23.65
CA ALA A 183 30.74 3.17 22.56
C ALA A 183 29.37 2.48 22.38
N GLY A 184 28.84 2.53 21.16
CA GLY A 184 27.52 1.99 20.83
C GLY A 184 26.35 2.94 21.03
N ILE A 185 26.59 4.19 21.44
CA ILE A 185 25.61 5.28 21.57
C ILE A 185 25.93 6.35 20.53
N ALA A 186 24.93 7.04 19.98
CA ALA A 186 25.10 8.09 18.99
C ALA A 186 24.63 9.45 19.54
N CYS A 187 25.13 10.53 18.95
CA CYS A 187 24.64 11.86 19.28
C CYS A 187 23.39 12.16 18.46
N ASP A 188 22.27 12.39 19.15
CA ASP A 188 21.13 13.06 18.56
C ASP A 188 21.50 14.53 18.35
N LEU A 189 21.74 14.92 17.10
CA LEU A 189 22.12 16.29 16.77
C LEU A 189 20.95 17.28 16.87
N ALA A 190 19.70 16.80 16.91
CA ALA A 190 18.52 17.64 17.10
C ALA A 190 18.34 18.02 18.57
N GLU A 191 18.53 17.07 19.48
CA GLU A 191 18.39 17.27 20.92
C GLU A 191 19.73 17.57 21.64
N GLU A 192 20.85 17.50 20.90
CA GLU A 192 22.22 17.63 21.42
C GLU A 192 22.53 16.64 22.55
N LEU A 193 21.94 15.43 22.51
CA LEU A 193 22.00 14.42 23.57
C LEU A 193 22.42 13.03 23.03
N CYS A 194 23.21 12.31 23.82
CA CYS A 194 23.64 10.95 23.54
C CYS A 194 22.47 9.99 23.75
N ALA A 195 22.07 9.32 22.67
CA ALA A 195 20.92 8.43 22.63
C ALA A 195 21.28 7.06 22.03
N LYS A 196 20.59 6.02 22.48
CA LYS A 196 20.81 4.64 22.04
C LYS A 196 20.41 4.46 20.59
N ASN A 197 21.24 3.75 19.84
CA ASN A 197 20.98 3.31 18.48
C ASN A 197 19.92 2.20 18.42
N ALA A 198 19.36 1.99 17.23
CA ALA A 198 18.42 0.90 16.98
C ALA A 198 19.01 -0.48 17.36
N GLY A 199 18.19 -1.33 17.98
CA GLY A 199 18.55 -2.68 18.45
C GLY A 199 19.06 -2.75 19.89
N GLN A 200 19.21 -1.62 20.59
CA GLN A 200 19.62 -1.59 22.00
C GLN A 200 18.42 -1.58 22.95
N ALA A 201 18.56 -2.18 24.14
CA ALA A 201 17.49 -2.22 25.13
C ALA A 201 17.17 -0.83 25.70
N CYS A 202 15.88 -0.53 25.87
CA CYS A 202 15.37 0.72 26.41
C CYS A 202 14.17 0.46 27.31
N VAL A 203 13.86 1.44 28.16
CA VAL A 203 12.67 1.41 29.05
C VAL A 203 11.77 2.63 28.86
N GLN A 204 12.29 3.68 28.21
CA GLN A 204 11.57 4.91 27.87
C GLN A 204 12.00 5.38 26.47
N ASN A 205 11.10 6.10 25.80
CA ASN A 205 11.28 6.55 24.42
C ASN A 205 12.45 7.53 24.26
N ASP A 206 12.62 8.44 25.19
CA ASP A 206 13.66 9.49 25.23
C ASP A 206 15.09 8.95 25.34
N GLN A 207 15.25 7.64 25.50
CA GLN A 207 16.56 6.98 25.53
C GLN A 207 17.10 6.63 24.13
N CYS A 208 16.29 6.74 23.08
CA CYS A 208 16.60 6.26 21.73
C CYS A 208 16.79 7.43 20.75
N LEU A 209 17.69 7.27 19.77
CA LEU A 209 18.06 8.32 18.79
C LEU A 209 16.87 8.90 18.01
N SER A 210 15.83 8.10 17.81
CA SER A 210 14.60 8.45 17.09
C SER A 210 13.39 8.56 18.04
N ASN A 211 13.63 8.68 19.36
CA ASN A 211 12.61 8.67 20.40
C ASN A 211 11.64 7.46 20.33
N GLY A 212 12.10 6.33 19.78
CA GLY A 212 11.30 5.14 19.55
C GLY A 212 11.77 3.94 20.36
N CYS A 213 11.27 3.77 21.59
CA CYS A 213 11.48 2.55 22.35
C CYS A 213 10.32 1.56 22.06
N CYS A 214 10.55 0.63 21.15
CA CYS A 214 9.53 -0.28 20.65
C CYS A 214 9.72 -1.68 21.22
N ALA A 215 8.81 -2.09 22.11
CA ALA A 215 8.89 -3.37 22.82
C ALA A 215 10.25 -3.57 23.54
N ASP A 216 10.61 -2.58 24.37
CA ASP A 216 11.84 -2.53 25.17
C ASP A 216 13.15 -2.52 24.35
N VAL A 217 13.07 -2.23 23.05
CA VAL A 217 14.22 -2.11 22.15
C VAL A 217 14.11 -0.83 21.31
N CYS A 218 15.19 -0.07 21.19
CA CYS A 218 15.22 1.11 20.33
C CYS A 218 15.01 0.73 18.88
N ALA A 219 14.09 1.41 18.19
CA ALA A 219 13.86 1.28 16.76
C ALA A 219 14.10 2.61 16.05
N ASP A 220 14.57 2.53 14.80
CA ASP A 220 14.76 3.69 13.95
C ASP A 220 13.41 4.09 13.34
N LEU A 221 12.78 5.14 13.85
CA LEU A 221 11.48 5.58 13.34
C LEU A 221 11.58 6.32 12.00
N GLU A 222 12.77 6.71 11.55
CA GLU A 222 12.97 7.50 10.34
C GLU A 222 13.18 6.64 9.09
N THR A 223 13.77 5.46 9.26
CA THR A 223 14.13 4.57 8.14
C THR A 223 13.71 3.12 8.29
N ASP A 224 13.27 2.67 9.48
CA ASP A 224 12.76 1.31 9.66
C ASP A 224 11.35 1.19 9.09
N VAL A 225 11.22 0.38 8.05
CA VAL A 225 9.94 0.04 7.41
C VAL A 225 8.95 -0.59 8.41
N ALA A 226 9.42 -1.27 9.47
CA ALA A 226 8.55 -1.89 10.46
C ALA A 226 8.07 -0.94 11.58
N ASN A 227 8.67 0.24 11.72
CA ASN A 227 8.41 1.19 12.81
C ASN A 227 8.38 2.65 12.30
N CYS A 228 7.92 2.88 11.08
CA CYS A 228 8.03 4.16 10.40
C CYS A 228 7.16 5.23 11.07
N GLY A 229 7.79 6.27 11.62
CA GLY A 229 7.13 7.36 12.36
C GLY A 229 6.55 6.99 13.73
N ALA A 230 6.26 5.71 14.00
CA ALA A 230 5.83 5.23 15.29
C ALA A 230 6.10 3.73 15.49
N CYS A 231 6.27 3.31 16.75
CA CYS A 231 6.44 1.89 17.09
C CYS A 231 5.29 1.03 16.57
N GLY A 232 5.63 -0.01 15.83
CA GLY A 232 4.67 -0.94 15.22
C GLY A 232 3.88 -0.37 14.04
N PHE A 233 4.14 0.87 13.60
CA PHE A 233 3.59 1.44 12.38
C PHE A 233 4.43 0.99 11.19
N GLY A 234 4.11 -0.19 10.67
CA GLY A 234 4.83 -0.77 9.55
C GLY A 234 4.28 -0.30 8.20
N CYS A 235 5.15 0.12 7.28
CA CYS A 235 4.76 0.34 5.90
C CYS A 235 4.59 -1.01 5.20
N THR A 236 3.41 -1.25 4.63
CA THR A 236 3.13 -2.44 3.84
C THR A 236 2.92 -2.08 2.38
N ASN A 237 3.19 -3.01 1.47
CA ASN A 237 2.88 -2.83 0.06
C ASN A 237 2.82 -4.20 -0.64
N ALA A 238 1.62 -4.74 -0.83
CA ALA A 238 1.43 -6.03 -1.47
C ALA A 238 1.69 -6.00 -2.99
N HIS A 239 1.63 -4.83 -3.60
CA HIS A 239 1.67 -4.64 -5.06
C HIS A 239 2.83 -3.75 -5.51
N GLY A 240 3.93 -3.79 -4.74
CA GLY A 240 5.13 -3.05 -5.06
C GLY A 240 6.22 -3.20 -4.01
N THR A 241 7.03 -2.16 -3.88
CA THR A 241 8.03 -2.03 -2.81
C THR A 241 7.69 -0.82 -1.97
N THR A 242 8.14 -0.77 -0.72
CA THR A 242 7.96 0.41 0.13
C THR A 242 9.23 0.66 0.94
N SER A 243 9.41 1.91 1.37
CA SER A 243 10.51 2.37 2.22
C SER A 243 9.96 3.35 3.26
N CYS A 244 10.67 3.48 4.39
CA CYS A 244 10.44 4.58 5.32
C CYS A 244 11.46 5.68 5.03
N LEU A 245 10.99 6.90 4.79
CA LEU A 245 11.82 8.06 4.51
C LEU A 245 11.34 9.23 5.37
N ALA A 246 12.21 9.71 6.26
CA ALA A 246 11.91 10.82 7.16
C ALA A 246 10.60 10.61 7.94
N SER A 247 10.43 9.40 8.48
CA SER A 247 9.27 9.00 9.29
C SER A 247 7.94 8.87 8.50
N GLU A 248 7.99 8.86 7.17
CA GLU A 248 6.83 8.65 6.31
C GLU A 248 7.03 7.44 5.38
N CYS A 249 5.96 6.67 5.17
CA CYS A 249 5.97 5.58 4.20
C CYS A 249 6.05 6.14 2.77
N ALA A 250 6.87 5.53 1.93
CA ALA A 250 7.07 5.92 0.54
C ALA A 250 6.92 4.69 -0.37
N PRO A 251 5.69 4.33 -0.78
CA PRO A 251 5.44 3.19 -1.66
C PRO A 251 5.87 3.48 -3.10
N VAL A 252 6.33 2.42 -3.78
CA VAL A 252 6.62 2.40 -5.22
C VAL A 252 5.82 1.26 -5.83
N CYS A 253 4.83 1.60 -6.65
CA CYS A 253 3.91 0.62 -7.24
C CYS A 253 4.52 -0.09 -8.44
N THR A 254 4.21 -1.39 -8.57
CA THR A 254 4.62 -2.19 -9.72
C THR A 254 3.46 -2.36 -10.69
N GLY A 255 3.74 -2.19 -11.99
CA GLY A 255 2.74 -2.36 -13.04
C GLY A 255 1.59 -1.36 -12.95
N LEU A 256 0.35 -1.85 -13.05
CA LEU A 256 -0.89 -1.07 -13.04
C LEU A 256 -1.54 -1.10 -11.66
N TRP A 257 -0.77 -0.75 -10.64
CA TRP A 257 -1.25 -0.51 -9.29
C TRP A 257 -0.93 0.92 -8.87
N GLY A 258 -1.79 1.52 -8.06
CA GLY A 258 -1.60 2.85 -7.51
C GLY A 258 -2.05 2.93 -6.06
N ASP A 259 -1.46 3.87 -5.33
CA ASP A 259 -1.97 4.39 -4.05
C ASP A 259 -3.08 5.39 -4.40
N CYS A 260 -4.34 4.97 -4.25
CA CYS A 260 -5.49 5.74 -4.72
C CYS A 260 -6.33 6.34 -3.60
N ASP A 261 -6.17 5.88 -2.37
CA ASP A 261 -6.79 6.49 -1.19
C ASP A 261 -5.87 7.52 -0.51
N GLY A 262 -4.58 7.54 -0.86
CA GLY A 262 -3.59 8.47 -0.33
C GLY A 262 -3.02 8.02 1.01
N HIS A 263 -3.11 6.73 1.33
CA HIS A 263 -2.60 6.12 2.55
C HIS A 263 -1.30 5.35 2.27
N PRO A 264 -0.13 6.04 2.28
CA PRO A 264 1.13 5.40 1.91
C PRO A 264 1.54 4.22 2.82
N GLU A 265 0.92 4.09 3.99
CA GLU A 265 1.12 3.00 4.95
C GLU A 265 0.62 1.62 4.48
N ASP A 266 -0.42 1.55 3.66
CA ASP A 266 -0.90 0.28 3.07
C ASP A 266 -0.45 0.08 1.61
N GLY A 267 0.15 1.12 1.04
CA GLY A 267 0.96 1.07 -0.16
C GLY A 267 0.12 1.17 -1.42
N CYS A 268 0.33 0.26 -2.36
CA CYS A 268 -0.36 0.31 -3.64
C CYS A 268 -1.66 -0.51 -3.56
N ASP A 269 -2.72 0.13 -3.12
CA ASP A 269 -3.98 -0.51 -2.71
C ASP A 269 -4.94 -0.80 -3.88
N THR A 270 -4.83 -0.08 -4.99
CA THR A 270 -5.85 -0.10 -6.05
C THR A 270 -5.28 -0.55 -7.39
N SER A 271 -6.02 -1.47 -8.05
CA SER A 271 -5.75 -1.89 -9.42
C SER A 271 -6.20 -0.81 -10.42
N LEU A 272 -5.25 -0.39 -11.27
CA LEU A 272 -5.45 0.55 -12.36
C LEU A 272 -5.96 -0.11 -13.66
N GLU A 273 -6.39 -1.37 -13.57
CA GLU A 273 -7.07 -2.12 -14.63
C GLU A 273 -8.59 -2.19 -14.41
N THR A 274 -9.10 -1.38 -13.49
CA THR A 274 -10.52 -1.23 -13.24
C THR A 274 -11.07 -0.05 -14.05
N PRO A 275 -12.33 -0.12 -14.53
CA PRO A 275 -12.93 0.99 -15.26
C PRO A 275 -13.04 2.31 -14.48
N SER A 276 -12.91 2.27 -13.15
CA SER A 276 -12.92 3.44 -12.27
C SER A 276 -11.54 4.04 -11.97
N HIS A 277 -10.45 3.34 -12.27
CA HIS A 277 -9.06 3.80 -12.04
C HIS A 277 -8.15 3.52 -13.24
N CYS A 278 -8.69 3.64 -14.46
CA CYS A 278 -8.05 3.14 -15.65
C CYS A 278 -6.77 3.89 -16.03
N GLY A 279 -5.62 3.23 -15.85
CA GLY A 279 -4.30 3.79 -16.10
C GLY A 279 -3.80 4.79 -15.03
N ALA A 280 -4.70 5.37 -14.23
CA ALA A 280 -4.36 6.18 -13.06
C ALA A 280 -5.55 6.30 -12.09
N CYS A 281 -5.27 6.64 -10.83
CA CYS A 281 -6.27 6.78 -9.78
C CYS A 281 -7.38 7.78 -10.16
N GLY A 282 -8.64 7.35 -10.05
CA GLY A 282 -9.81 8.17 -10.35
C GLY A 282 -10.01 8.47 -11.85
N VAL A 283 -9.22 7.87 -12.74
CA VAL A 283 -9.47 7.97 -14.19
C VAL A 283 -10.56 6.98 -14.57
N HIS A 284 -11.75 7.51 -14.83
CA HIS A 284 -12.87 6.70 -15.28
C HIS A 284 -12.87 6.58 -16.80
N CYS A 285 -13.19 5.39 -17.33
CA CYS A 285 -13.46 5.24 -18.76
C CYS A 285 -14.72 5.97 -19.23
N GLY A 286 -15.58 6.36 -18.28
CA GLY A 286 -16.85 6.99 -18.55
C GLY A 286 -17.88 5.99 -19.10
N PRO A 287 -19.16 6.35 -19.12
CA PRO A 287 -20.19 5.54 -19.77
C PRO A 287 -19.95 5.53 -21.27
N ILE A 288 -19.70 4.35 -21.84
CA ILE A 288 -19.58 4.17 -23.29
C ILE A 288 -20.98 3.90 -23.85
N PRO A 289 -21.45 4.66 -24.87
CA PRO A 289 -22.78 4.46 -25.43
C PRO A 289 -23.01 3.02 -25.89
N HIS A 290 -24.08 2.41 -25.37
CA HIS A 290 -24.53 1.06 -25.73
C HIS A 290 -23.49 -0.05 -25.55
N ALA A 291 -22.51 0.14 -24.67
CA ALA A 291 -21.42 -0.81 -24.47
C ALA A 291 -21.06 -0.95 -22.98
N ALA A 292 -20.53 -2.11 -22.62
CA ALA A 292 -19.86 -2.30 -21.34
C ALA A 292 -18.38 -1.95 -21.50
N GLU A 293 -17.86 -1.14 -20.58
CA GLU A 293 -16.49 -0.68 -20.55
C GLU A 293 -15.51 -1.74 -20.00
N THR A 294 -14.25 -1.64 -20.41
CA THR A 294 -13.12 -2.40 -19.85
C THR A 294 -11.90 -1.51 -19.73
N CYS A 295 -10.97 -1.88 -18.84
CA CYS A 295 -9.68 -1.24 -18.70
C CYS A 295 -8.55 -2.29 -18.76
N ALA A 296 -8.42 -2.96 -19.90
CA ALA A 296 -7.33 -3.91 -20.08
C ALA A 296 -6.01 -3.16 -20.31
N GLY A 297 -4.97 -3.46 -19.51
CA GLY A 297 -3.65 -2.85 -19.68
C GLY A 297 -3.63 -1.33 -19.44
N GLY A 298 -4.54 -0.82 -18.61
CA GLY A 298 -4.57 0.61 -18.25
C GLY A 298 -5.13 1.51 -19.35
N THR A 299 -5.79 0.95 -20.37
CA THR A 299 -6.43 1.71 -21.45
C THR A 299 -7.90 1.36 -21.53
N CYS A 300 -8.74 2.40 -21.63
CA CYS A 300 -10.18 2.23 -21.78
C CYS A 300 -10.52 1.57 -23.12
N GLY A 301 -11.44 0.61 -23.06
CA GLY A 301 -11.92 -0.11 -24.22
C GLY A 301 -13.37 -0.54 -24.06
N ILE A 302 -13.91 -1.14 -25.12
CA ILE A 302 -15.22 -1.80 -25.10
C ILE A 302 -15.01 -3.28 -24.79
N SER A 303 -15.62 -3.75 -23.70
CA SER A 303 -15.66 -5.18 -23.36
C SER A 303 -16.60 -5.93 -24.30
N TYR A 304 -17.83 -5.43 -24.42
CA TYR A 304 -18.85 -5.96 -25.33
C TYR A 304 -19.93 -4.90 -25.57
N CYS A 305 -20.57 -4.98 -26.73
CA CYS A 305 -21.77 -4.20 -27.03
C CYS A 305 -22.97 -4.78 -26.29
N HIS A 306 -23.84 -3.91 -25.78
CA HIS A 306 -25.13 -4.33 -25.25
C HIS A 306 -25.95 -5.06 -26.32
N GLY A 307 -26.86 -5.94 -25.91
CA GLY A 307 -27.63 -6.78 -26.85
C GLY A 307 -28.35 -5.96 -27.93
N GLY A 308 -28.14 -6.33 -29.19
CA GLY A 308 -28.71 -5.63 -30.34
C GLY A 308 -27.92 -4.40 -30.80
N TRP A 309 -26.71 -4.18 -30.30
CA TRP A 309 -25.80 -3.14 -30.76
C TRP A 309 -24.49 -3.73 -31.28
N ALA A 310 -23.84 -3.02 -32.20
CA ALA A 310 -22.57 -3.40 -32.77
C ALA A 310 -21.65 -2.19 -32.91
N ASN A 311 -20.35 -2.39 -32.68
CA ASN A 311 -19.31 -1.39 -32.95
C ASN A 311 -18.72 -1.64 -34.34
N CYS A 312 -18.99 -0.77 -35.30
CA CYS A 312 -18.62 -0.98 -36.71
C CYS A 312 -17.44 -0.14 -37.18
N ASN A 313 -17.08 0.91 -36.45
CA ASN A 313 -15.93 1.76 -36.74
C ASN A 313 -14.71 1.48 -35.83
N ALA A 314 -14.89 0.67 -34.78
CA ALA A 314 -13.93 0.37 -33.73
C ALA A 314 -13.48 1.60 -32.91
N GLU A 315 -14.27 2.67 -32.92
CA GLU A 315 -14.00 3.89 -32.16
C GLU A 315 -14.60 3.77 -30.76
N LEU A 316 -13.87 4.28 -29.76
CA LEU A 316 -14.32 4.23 -28.37
C LEU A 316 -15.37 5.30 -28.06
N GLY A 317 -15.25 6.46 -28.71
CA GLY A 317 -15.96 7.68 -28.34
C GLY A 317 -17.46 7.67 -28.62
N ASP A 318 -17.89 6.94 -29.65
CA ASP A 318 -19.30 6.73 -30.00
C ASP A 318 -19.84 5.34 -29.62
N GLY A 319 -18.96 4.48 -29.09
CA GLY A 319 -19.33 3.22 -28.47
C GLY A 319 -19.76 2.16 -29.46
N CYS A 320 -20.90 1.52 -29.19
CA CYS A 320 -21.53 0.59 -30.13
C CYS A 320 -22.63 1.33 -30.87
N GLU A 321 -22.28 1.91 -32.01
CA GLU A 321 -23.03 2.97 -32.68
C GLU A 321 -24.19 2.46 -33.55
N ILE A 322 -24.22 1.16 -33.86
CA ILE A 322 -25.22 0.57 -34.76
C ILE A 322 -26.21 -0.32 -34.02
N SER A 323 -27.49 0.03 -34.10
CA SER A 323 -28.57 -0.86 -33.69
C SER A 323 -28.81 -1.93 -34.76
N LEU A 324 -28.80 -3.19 -34.33
CA LEU A 324 -29.17 -4.37 -35.11
C LEU A 324 -30.65 -4.74 -34.91
N ASN A 325 -31.29 -4.23 -33.86
CA ASN A 325 -32.70 -4.45 -33.51
C ASN A 325 -33.53 -3.17 -33.65
N SER A 326 -33.20 -2.35 -34.64
CA SER A 326 -33.67 -0.98 -34.84
C SER A 326 -35.19 -0.80 -34.82
N CYS A 327 -35.96 -1.87 -35.06
CA CYS A 327 -37.41 -1.84 -35.13
C CYS A 327 -38.14 -2.20 -33.82
N GLY A 328 -37.42 -2.61 -32.76
CA GLY A 328 -38.00 -2.81 -31.43
C GLY A 328 -39.32 -3.58 -31.43
N SER A 329 -39.33 -4.79 -31.97
CA SER A 329 -40.37 -5.83 -31.87
C SER A 329 -41.85 -5.48 -32.14
N ALA A 330 -42.23 -4.27 -32.54
CA ALA A 330 -43.65 -3.88 -32.69
C ALA A 330 -44.04 -3.08 -33.95
N ALA A 331 -43.11 -2.52 -34.75
CA ALA A 331 -43.53 -1.69 -35.89
C ALA A 331 -42.51 -1.58 -37.04
N CYS A 332 -41.95 -2.69 -37.53
CA CYS A 332 -40.99 -2.65 -38.65
C CYS A 332 -41.63 -2.52 -40.05
N CYS A 333 -42.92 -2.21 -40.18
CA CYS A 333 -43.63 -2.38 -41.46
C CYS A 333 -43.97 -1.06 -42.18
N THR A 334 -42.97 -0.17 -42.40
CA THR A 334 -43.00 0.66 -43.62
C THR A 334 -42.21 -0.10 -44.69
N SER A 335 -42.87 -1.08 -45.33
CA SER A 335 -42.20 -1.98 -46.26
C SER A 335 -41.65 -1.22 -47.47
N SER A 336 -40.38 -1.50 -47.79
CA SER A 336 -39.78 -1.04 -49.05
C SER A 336 -40.07 -2.06 -50.15
N ALA A 337 -40.30 -1.62 -51.39
CA ALA A 337 -40.50 -2.56 -52.49
C ALA A 337 -39.16 -3.23 -52.85
N LEU A 338 -39.08 -4.56 -52.76
CA LEU A 338 -37.95 -5.33 -53.25
C LEU A 338 -37.96 -5.40 -54.79
N GLY A 339 -39.17 -5.45 -55.36
CA GLY A 339 -39.41 -5.50 -56.80
C GLY A 339 -40.48 -6.53 -57.19
N SER A 340 -40.60 -6.79 -58.49
CA SER A 340 -41.46 -7.86 -59.03
C SER A 340 -40.70 -8.81 -59.96
N VAL A 341 -41.08 -10.10 -59.98
CA VAL A 341 -40.48 -11.16 -60.81
C VAL A 341 -41.52 -12.04 -61.47
N ALA A 342 -41.15 -12.68 -62.58
CA ALA A 342 -41.86 -13.83 -63.13
C ALA A 342 -41.76 -15.04 -62.16
N GLY A 343 -42.89 -15.51 -61.65
CA GLY A 343 -42.96 -16.60 -60.68
C GLY A 343 -43.19 -17.98 -61.30
N ASP A 344 -43.54 -18.05 -62.58
CA ASP A 344 -43.98 -19.24 -63.32
C ASP A 344 -43.03 -19.65 -64.45
N GLY A 345 -42.13 -18.74 -64.87
CA GLY A 345 -41.12 -19.01 -65.89
C GLY A 345 -40.21 -20.21 -65.56
N PRO A 346 -39.52 -20.77 -66.57
CA PRO A 346 -38.64 -21.92 -66.36
C PRO A 346 -37.43 -21.57 -65.49
N GLY A 347 -37.14 -22.40 -64.48
CA GLY A 347 -35.95 -22.29 -63.64
C GLY A 347 -36.16 -21.50 -62.34
N CYS A 348 -35.06 -21.08 -61.71
CA CYS A 348 -35.08 -20.28 -60.49
C CYS A 348 -33.99 -19.21 -60.59
N SER A 349 -34.35 -18.04 -61.11
CA SER A 349 -33.38 -16.96 -61.34
C SER A 349 -33.63 -15.80 -60.37
N ALA A 350 -32.55 -15.29 -59.80
CA ALA A 350 -32.59 -14.11 -58.93
C ALA A 350 -32.94 -12.86 -59.74
N PHE A 351 -33.83 -12.03 -59.21
CA PHE A 351 -34.30 -10.81 -59.91
C PHE A 351 -34.14 -9.54 -59.08
N ALA A 352 -34.13 -9.68 -57.75
CA ALA A 352 -33.95 -8.58 -56.82
C ALA A 352 -33.08 -9.05 -55.67
N SER A 353 -32.08 -8.24 -55.35
CA SER A 353 -31.23 -8.42 -54.19
C SER A 353 -31.07 -7.10 -53.47
N GLN A 354 -31.12 -7.14 -52.15
CA GLN A 354 -30.87 -6.00 -51.29
C GLN A 354 -29.86 -6.41 -50.23
N SER A 355 -29.05 -5.45 -49.81
CA SER A 355 -28.12 -5.63 -48.71
C SER A 355 -28.24 -4.45 -47.77
N ASP A 356 -28.46 -4.75 -46.50
CA ASP A 356 -28.62 -3.74 -45.46
C ASP A 356 -28.24 -4.37 -44.11
N ARG A 357 -28.47 -3.61 -43.03
CA ARG A 357 -28.19 -4.02 -41.67
C ARG A 357 -29.39 -3.73 -40.78
N GLY A 358 -29.53 -4.52 -39.72
CA GLY A 358 -30.63 -4.40 -38.78
C GLY A 358 -31.91 -5.04 -39.29
N GLU A 359 -32.97 -4.88 -38.50
CA GLU A 359 -34.31 -5.33 -38.84
C GLU A 359 -34.93 -4.45 -39.93
N THR A 360 -35.63 -5.07 -40.88
CA THR A 360 -36.33 -4.35 -41.94
C THR A 360 -37.40 -5.22 -42.58
N CYS A 361 -38.27 -4.59 -43.37
CA CYS A 361 -39.34 -5.24 -44.12
C CYS A 361 -39.33 -4.87 -45.60
N PHE A 362 -39.61 -5.85 -46.44
CA PHE A 362 -39.80 -5.66 -47.87
C PHE A 362 -41.14 -6.22 -48.36
N THR A 363 -41.58 -5.73 -49.51
CA THR A 363 -42.65 -6.38 -50.29
C THR A 363 -42.09 -6.84 -51.63
N ALA A 364 -42.32 -8.10 -51.97
CA ALA A 364 -41.94 -8.71 -53.23
C ALA A 364 -43.19 -9.23 -53.95
N ALA A 365 -43.29 -8.98 -55.26
CA ALA A 365 -44.39 -9.44 -56.08
C ALA A 365 -43.93 -10.52 -57.07
N PHE A 366 -44.63 -11.65 -57.11
CA PHE A 366 -44.36 -12.74 -58.03
C PHE A 366 -45.54 -12.82 -58.98
N ARG A 367 -45.29 -12.48 -60.25
CA ARG A 367 -46.30 -12.39 -61.30
C ARG A 367 -46.28 -13.65 -62.12
N GLU A 368 -47.46 -14.13 -62.47
CA GLU A 368 -47.67 -14.95 -63.64
C GLU A 368 -47.35 -14.10 -64.88
N ASP A 369 -46.39 -14.54 -65.69
CA ASP A 369 -45.93 -13.82 -66.90
C ASP A 369 -45.82 -14.81 -68.09
N ASP A 370 -46.22 -16.07 -67.89
CA ASP A 370 -46.41 -17.08 -68.92
C ASP A 370 -47.91 -17.34 -69.17
N SER A 371 -48.26 -17.64 -70.42
CA SER A 371 -49.62 -18.00 -70.84
C SER A 371 -50.01 -19.46 -70.55
N GLY A 372 -49.12 -20.20 -69.87
CA GLY A 372 -49.25 -21.61 -69.54
C GLY A 372 -49.81 -21.86 -68.14
N CYS A 373 -50.23 -23.09 -67.85
CA CYS A 373 -50.82 -23.45 -66.54
C CYS A 373 -49.76 -23.80 -65.47
N ALA A 374 -48.71 -22.99 -65.33
CA ALA A 374 -47.63 -23.23 -64.38
C ALA A 374 -47.91 -22.54 -63.04
N PRO A 375 -47.68 -23.19 -61.89
CA PRO A 375 -47.90 -22.54 -60.60
C PRO A 375 -46.89 -21.43 -60.36
N VAL A 376 -47.35 -20.34 -59.73
CA VAL A 376 -46.49 -19.25 -59.29
C VAL A 376 -45.67 -19.70 -58.07
N ALA A 377 -44.35 -19.75 -58.24
CA ALA A 377 -43.38 -20.15 -57.24
C ALA A 377 -42.31 -19.08 -56.99
N GLY A 378 -41.79 -19.07 -55.76
CA GLY A 378 -40.73 -18.15 -55.37
C GLY A 378 -39.85 -18.69 -54.26
N LEU A 379 -38.61 -18.23 -54.24
CA LEU A 379 -37.61 -18.48 -53.20
C LEU A 379 -37.11 -17.15 -52.65
N ILE A 380 -37.20 -16.98 -51.34
CA ILE A 380 -36.55 -15.90 -50.59
C ILE A 380 -35.39 -16.50 -49.81
N GLU A 381 -34.20 -15.96 -50.03
CA GLU A 381 -32.95 -16.35 -49.35
C GLU A 381 -32.35 -15.14 -48.62
N LEU A 382 -32.14 -15.29 -47.32
CA LEU A 382 -31.45 -14.35 -46.46
C LEU A 382 -30.11 -14.96 -46.03
N VAL A 383 -29.02 -14.27 -46.38
CA VAL A 383 -27.66 -14.63 -45.95
C VAL A 383 -27.18 -13.58 -44.98
N ALA A 384 -27.13 -13.92 -43.69
CA ALA A 384 -26.57 -13.07 -42.65
C ALA A 384 -25.03 -13.20 -42.58
N PRO A 385 -24.31 -12.17 -42.09
CA PRO A 385 -22.87 -12.27 -41.84
C PRO A 385 -22.56 -13.28 -40.73
N ALA A 386 -21.29 -13.71 -40.63
CA ALA A 386 -20.89 -14.78 -39.73
C ALA A 386 -21.16 -14.52 -38.25
N ASP A 387 -21.20 -13.26 -37.81
CA ASP A 387 -21.30 -12.89 -36.38
C ASP A 387 -22.68 -12.30 -35.99
N VAL A 388 -23.67 -12.42 -36.88
CA VAL A 388 -25.06 -11.99 -36.62
C VAL A 388 -26.04 -13.02 -37.14
N ASN A 389 -27.08 -13.30 -36.35
CA ASN A 389 -28.19 -14.12 -36.77
C ASN A 389 -29.46 -13.28 -36.96
N TYR A 390 -30.01 -13.33 -38.17
CA TYR A 390 -31.30 -12.75 -38.52
C TYR A 390 -32.25 -13.85 -38.97
N ASN A 391 -33.48 -13.81 -38.47
CA ASN A 391 -34.53 -14.73 -38.86
C ASN A 391 -35.37 -14.15 -40.00
N LEU A 392 -35.84 -15.01 -40.89
CA LEU A 392 -36.66 -14.67 -42.05
C LEU A 392 -38.12 -15.07 -41.82
N TYR A 393 -39.04 -14.12 -41.92
CA TYR A 393 -40.48 -14.37 -41.85
C TYR A 393 -41.17 -13.88 -43.12
N LEU A 394 -41.99 -14.74 -43.73
CA LEU A 394 -42.83 -14.37 -44.87
C LEU A 394 -44.30 -14.32 -44.46
N THR A 395 -44.99 -13.25 -44.84
CA THR A 395 -46.45 -13.20 -44.85
C THR A 395 -46.92 -13.38 -46.28
N VAL A 396 -47.67 -14.47 -46.52
CA VAL A 396 -48.17 -14.88 -47.84
C VAL A 396 -49.71 -14.86 -47.87
N PRO A 397 -50.34 -14.72 -49.05
CA PRO A 397 -51.79 -14.83 -49.20
C PRO A 397 -52.34 -16.21 -48.79
N ALA A 398 -53.63 -16.26 -48.49
CA ALA A 398 -54.31 -17.52 -48.20
C ALA A 398 -54.27 -18.48 -49.41
N GLY A 399 -54.00 -19.75 -49.18
CA GLY A 399 -53.87 -20.78 -50.22
C GLY A 399 -52.43 -21.06 -50.68
N VAL A 400 -51.49 -20.17 -50.35
CA VAL A 400 -50.06 -20.37 -50.60
C VAL A 400 -49.49 -21.38 -49.60
N THR A 401 -48.69 -22.32 -50.10
CA THR A 401 -47.97 -23.29 -49.26
C THR A 401 -46.48 -22.96 -49.22
N CYS A 402 -45.86 -23.11 -48.05
CA CYS A 402 -44.45 -22.77 -47.84
C CYS A 402 -43.64 -23.97 -47.38
N GLN A 403 -42.36 -23.95 -47.74
CA GLN A 403 -41.33 -24.82 -47.20
C GLN A 403 -40.13 -23.99 -46.75
N ARG A 404 -39.49 -24.42 -45.66
CA ARG A 404 -38.26 -23.80 -45.13
C ARG A 404 -37.07 -24.73 -45.31
N TRP A 405 -35.89 -24.15 -45.47
CA TRP A 405 -34.63 -24.87 -45.50
C TRP A 405 -34.10 -25.09 -44.09
N THR A 406 -33.68 -26.31 -43.76
CA THR A 406 -33.13 -26.67 -42.43
C THR A 406 -31.61 -26.63 -42.36
N GLY A 407 -30.93 -26.19 -43.42
CA GLY A 407 -29.48 -26.35 -43.60
C GLY A 407 -29.11 -27.58 -44.45
N SER A 408 -30.01 -28.56 -44.58
CA SER A 408 -29.73 -29.79 -45.35
C SER A 408 -30.90 -30.30 -46.19
N PHE A 409 -32.13 -29.95 -45.86
CA PHE A 409 -33.31 -30.38 -46.62
C PHE A 409 -34.46 -29.37 -46.47
N TRP A 410 -35.45 -29.49 -47.35
CA TRP A 410 -36.68 -28.69 -47.32
C TRP A 410 -37.74 -29.37 -46.45
N THR A 411 -38.48 -28.59 -45.67
CA THR A 411 -39.58 -29.09 -44.82
C THR A 411 -40.77 -28.14 -44.90
N ALA A 412 -41.98 -28.69 -44.90
CA ALA A 412 -43.21 -27.89 -44.85
C ALA A 412 -43.19 -26.90 -43.67
N SER A 413 -43.59 -25.65 -43.93
CA SER A 413 -43.57 -24.57 -42.95
C SER A 413 -44.92 -23.88 -42.92
N ALA A 414 -45.73 -24.14 -41.89
CA ALA A 414 -47.04 -23.52 -41.74
C ALA A 414 -46.96 -22.01 -41.41
N SER A 415 -45.83 -21.57 -40.85
CA SER A 415 -45.58 -20.17 -40.49
C SER A 415 -44.80 -19.40 -41.55
N CYS A 416 -44.43 -20.04 -42.67
CA CYS A 416 -43.61 -19.45 -43.74
C CYS A 416 -42.36 -18.71 -43.20
N ALA A 417 -41.72 -19.29 -42.18
CA ALA A 417 -40.55 -18.71 -41.53
C ALA A 417 -39.35 -19.66 -41.55
N SER A 418 -38.15 -19.08 -41.54
CA SER A 418 -36.87 -19.73 -41.32
C SER A 418 -36.15 -19.01 -40.18
N THR A 419 -35.62 -19.80 -39.23
CA THR A 419 -34.95 -19.31 -38.01
C THR A 419 -33.68 -20.13 -37.77
N ASN A 420 -32.89 -20.27 -38.82
CA ASN A 420 -31.69 -21.09 -38.78
C ASN A 420 -30.66 -20.45 -37.83
N GLY A 421 -29.70 -21.28 -37.41
CA GLY A 421 -28.59 -20.80 -36.59
C GLY A 421 -27.66 -19.90 -37.40
N MET A 422 -26.85 -19.12 -36.68
CA MET A 422 -25.79 -18.30 -37.24
C MET A 422 -24.92 -19.09 -38.23
N GLY A 423 -24.58 -18.46 -39.37
CA GLY A 423 -23.79 -19.09 -40.44
C GLY A 423 -24.56 -20.02 -41.38
N ILE A 424 -25.85 -20.24 -41.16
CA ILE A 424 -26.73 -20.98 -42.07
C ILE A 424 -27.72 -19.99 -42.68
N ALA A 425 -27.81 -19.95 -44.01
CA ALA A 425 -28.76 -19.09 -44.70
C ALA A 425 -30.21 -19.45 -44.35
N ASP A 426 -31.03 -18.43 -44.19
CA ASP A 426 -32.46 -18.56 -43.98
C ASP A 426 -33.18 -18.55 -45.31
N LYS A 427 -33.81 -19.67 -45.67
CA LYS A 427 -34.48 -19.82 -46.96
C LYS A 427 -35.91 -20.28 -46.78
N VAL A 428 -36.84 -19.58 -47.43
CA VAL A 428 -38.24 -19.97 -47.51
C VAL A 428 -38.64 -19.95 -48.98
N ARG A 429 -39.18 -21.06 -49.46
CA ARG A 429 -39.80 -21.17 -50.77
C ARG A 429 -41.30 -21.38 -50.63
N PHE A 430 -42.05 -20.91 -51.60
CA PHE A 430 -43.50 -21.04 -51.60
C PHE A 430 -44.02 -21.37 -53.00
N VAL A 431 -45.23 -21.92 -53.04
CA VAL A 431 -45.98 -22.12 -54.27
C VAL A 431 -47.44 -21.75 -54.04
N ASN A 432 -48.00 -21.00 -54.99
CA ASN A 432 -49.43 -20.84 -55.14
C ASN A 432 -49.92 -21.85 -56.18
N ALA A 433 -50.87 -22.69 -55.80
CA ALA A 433 -51.43 -23.65 -56.74
C ALA A 433 -52.25 -22.91 -57.81
N GLU A 434 -52.06 -23.32 -59.06
CA GLU A 434 -52.72 -22.69 -60.19
C GLU A 434 -54.21 -23.05 -60.25
N SER A 435 -55.04 -22.12 -60.75
CA SER A 435 -56.50 -22.25 -60.84
C SER A 435 -57.00 -22.53 -62.26
N CYS A 436 -56.17 -23.11 -63.14
CA CYS A 436 -56.58 -23.47 -64.49
C CYS A 436 -57.57 -24.66 -64.51
N THR A 437 -58.85 -24.38 -64.33
CA THR A 437 -59.95 -25.30 -64.68
C THR A 437 -60.97 -24.58 -65.57
N PRO A 438 -61.18 -25.01 -66.84
CA PRO A 438 -60.60 -26.16 -67.53
C PRO A 438 -59.26 -25.87 -68.25
N PRO A 439 -58.45 -26.88 -68.56
CA PRO A 439 -57.15 -26.72 -69.23
C PRO A 439 -57.35 -26.29 -70.70
N GLY A 440 -57.14 -25.00 -70.99
CA GLY A 440 -57.12 -24.42 -72.33
C GLY A 440 -55.92 -23.48 -72.49
N PRO A 441 -55.60 -23.03 -73.72
CA PRO A 441 -54.49 -22.10 -73.94
C PRO A 441 -54.86 -20.71 -73.41
N GLY A 442 -54.28 -20.32 -72.28
CA GLY A 442 -54.43 -19.01 -71.65
C GLY A 442 -55.43 -19.01 -70.49
N ASP A 443 -54.91 -18.88 -69.28
CA ASP A 443 -55.58 -18.16 -68.20
C ASP A 443 -55.62 -16.65 -68.60
N LEU A 444 -56.71 -15.94 -68.31
CA LEU A 444 -56.85 -14.48 -68.54
C LEU A 444 -56.66 -13.68 -67.25
N VAL A 445 -56.19 -14.31 -66.17
CA VAL A 445 -56.03 -13.74 -64.85
C VAL A 445 -54.57 -13.86 -64.45
N ASP A 446 -53.75 -12.87 -64.82
CA ASP A 446 -52.38 -12.78 -64.31
C ASP A 446 -52.39 -12.76 -62.77
N GLN A 447 -52.03 -13.87 -62.14
CA GLN A 447 -51.97 -13.95 -60.69
C GLN A 447 -50.71 -13.26 -60.20
N THR A 448 -50.88 -12.31 -59.29
CA THR A 448 -49.75 -11.68 -58.59
C THR A 448 -49.77 -12.11 -57.14
N VAL A 449 -48.82 -12.95 -56.75
CA VAL A 449 -48.58 -13.31 -55.35
C VAL A 449 -47.72 -12.22 -54.72
N SER A 450 -48.33 -11.44 -53.81
CA SER A 450 -47.61 -10.43 -53.04
C SER A 450 -47.15 -11.01 -51.70
N VAL A 451 -45.85 -11.00 -51.47
CA VAL A 451 -45.22 -11.53 -50.25
C VAL A 451 -44.63 -10.38 -49.45
N SER A 452 -44.97 -10.30 -48.17
CA SER A 452 -44.25 -9.41 -47.24
C SER A 452 -43.12 -10.19 -46.58
N VAL A 453 -41.91 -9.67 -46.67
CA VAL A 453 -40.69 -10.24 -46.13
C VAL A 453 -40.29 -9.42 -44.91
N GLU A 454 -40.10 -10.06 -43.78
CA GLU A 454 -39.66 -9.44 -42.54
C GLU A 454 -38.38 -10.11 -42.04
N ILE A 455 -37.36 -9.28 -41.82
CA ILE A 455 -36.05 -9.68 -41.29
C ILE A 455 -36.00 -9.25 -39.83
N ARG A 456 -35.84 -10.20 -38.92
CA ARG A 456 -35.80 -9.95 -37.47
C ARG A 456 -34.45 -10.33 -36.87
N PHE A 457 -33.93 -9.49 -36.00
CA PHE A 457 -32.70 -9.76 -35.28
C PHE A 457 -32.97 -10.85 -34.23
N ASN A 458 -32.09 -11.85 -34.18
CA ASN A 458 -32.15 -12.90 -33.18
C ASN A 458 -31.06 -12.70 -32.12
N ASN A 459 -29.80 -12.69 -32.54
CA ASN A 459 -28.65 -12.44 -31.68
C ASN A 459 -27.39 -12.13 -32.51
N GLY A 460 -26.33 -11.69 -31.83
CA GLY A 460 -25.05 -11.36 -32.44
C GLY A 460 -24.62 -9.92 -32.16
N TYR A 461 -23.42 -9.59 -32.64
CA TYR A 461 -22.73 -8.32 -32.40
C TYR A 461 -21.89 -7.88 -33.61
N GLY A 462 -22.00 -8.59 -34.73
CA GLY A 462 -21.29 -8.26 -35.96
C GLY A 462 -21.85 -7.05 -36.71
N CYS A 463 -21.00 -6.47 -37.54
CA CYS A 463 -21.29 -5.30 -38.38
C CYS A 463 -21.44 -5.62 -39.86
N GLY A 464 -21.44 -6.89 -40.25
CA GLY A 464 -21.69 -7.26 -41.64
C GLY A 464 -23.11 -6.89 -42.07
N ASN A 465 -23.28 -6.62 -43.35
CA ASN A 465 -24.61 -6.51 -43.93
C ASN A 465 -25.13 -7.92 -44.24
N TRP A 466 -26.42 -8.15 -44.03
CA TRP A 466 -27.06 -9.31 -44.62
C TRP A 466 -27.34 -9.06 -46.10
N THR A 467 -27.58 -10.12 -46.85
CA THR A 467 -28.03 -10.06 -48.25
C THR A 467 -29.33 -10.83 -48.38
N LEU A 468 -30.38 -10.14 -48.84
CA LEU A 468 -31.67 -10.73 -49.17
C LEU A 468 -31.74 -10.90 -50.68
N THR A 469 -32.11 -12.08 -51.14
CA THR A 469 -32.33 -12.38 -52.56
C THR A 469 -33.71 -12.97 -52.75
N ALA A 470 -34.45 -12.44 -53.71
CA ALA A 470 -35.70 -13.02 -54.18
C ALA A 470 -35.49 -13.59 -55.58
N SER A 471 -36.00 -14.81 -55.78
CA SER A 471 -35.92 -15.55 -57.03
C SER A 471 -37.30 -16.09 -57.40
N GLY A 472 -37.67 -15.99 -58.67
CA GLY A 472 -38.95 -16.47 -59.19
C GLY A 472 -38.76 -17.55 -60.25
N GLY A 473 -39.81 -18.36 -60.42
CA GLY A 473 -39.89 -19.39 -61.45
C GLY A 473 -40.22 -20.77 -60.89
N SER A 474 -40.71 -21.64 -61.76
CA SER A 474 -41.16 -23.01 -61.46
C SER A 474 -40.08 -23.90 -60.83
N GLY A 475 -38.80 -23.59 -61.02
CA GLY A 475 -37.67 -24.31 -60.42
C GLY A 475 -37.33 -23.88 -58.98
N CYS A 476 -38.02 -22.88 -58.43
CA CYS A 476 -37.78 -22.40 -57.06
C CYS A 476 -38.51 -23.21 -55.98
N TYR A 477 -39.44 -24.10 -56.35
CA TYR A 477 -40.27 -24.90 -55.42
C TYR A 477 -39.97 -26.40 -55.43
#